data_AF-A0A1N7QPA8-F1
#
_entry.id   AF-A0A1N7QPA8-F1
#
_cell.length_a   1.000
_cell.length_b   1.000
_cell.length_c   1.000
_cell.angle_alpha   90.00
_cell.angle_beta   90.00
_cell.angle_gamma   90.00
#
_symmetry.space_group_name_H-M   'P 1'
#
loop_
_entity.id
_entity.type
_entity.pdbx_description
1 polymer ?
#
loop_
_entity_poly.entity_id
_entity_poly.type
_entity_poly.pdbx_seq_one_letter_code
_entity_poly.pdbx_strand_id
1 'polypeptide(L)'
;MLWYEQLVESFLGLIRRLLKKQMPKEKIGRLIGFIRTYVYLGDSQLFHKFEEEIKLIIKNPAHMGIYEQILQIDKEDAEERGKAVGKAEVVTNLLNNTDFDIQTIASLVGESVDFVIEVKNKLHT
;
A
#
# COMPACT_ATOMS: atom_id res chain seq x y z
N MET A 1 18.90 24.77 9.51
CA MET A 1 19.46 24.26 8.24
C MET A 1 20.33 23.03 8.49
N LEU A 2 21.47 23.14 9.21
CA LEU A 2 22.38 22.02 9.55
C LEU A 2 21.73 20.79 10.21
N TRP A 3 20.67 20.97 11.01
CA TRP A 3 20.02 19.86 11.72
C TRP A 3 19.27 18.91 10.77
N TYR A 4 18.62 19.43 9.73
CA TYR A 4 17.89 18.61 8.75
C TYR A 4 18.83 17.82 7.86
N GLU A 5 19.98 18.38 7.51
CA GLU A 5 21.04 17.66 6.80
C GLU A 5 21.56 16.47 7.62
N GLN A 6 21.85 16.68 8.91
CA GLN A 6 22.27 15.59 9.80
C GLN A 6 21.19 14.51 9.96
N LEU A 7 19.92 14.91 9.97
CA LEU A 7 18.79 13.99 10.03
C LEU A 7 18.70 13.13 8.75
N VAL A 8 18.82 13.75 7.57
CA VAL A 8 18.87 13.05 6.28
C VAL A 8 20.03 12.05 6.26
N GLU A 9 21.24 12.48 6.61
CA GLU A 9 22.40 11.59 6.65
C GLU A 9 22.23 10.44 7.65
N SER A 10 21.56 10.69 8.77
CA SER A 10 21.25 9.66 9.78
C SER A 10 20.31 8.59 9.24
N PHE A 11 19.26 8.99 8.51
CA PHE A 11 18.33 8.05 7.87
C PHE A 11 19.00 7.24 6.76
N LEU A 12 19.77 7.89 5.89
CA LEU A 12 20.53 7.21 4.84
C LEU A 12 21.52 6.21 5.45
N GLY A 13 22.24 6.61 6.51
CA GLY A 13 23.14 5.74 7.26
C GLY A 13 22.43 4.54 7.89
N LEU A 14 21.24 4.74 8.46
CA LEU A 14 20.41 3.66 9.01
C LEU A 14 20.01 2.66 7.91
N ILE A 15 19.49 3.14 6.79
CA ILE A 15 19.02 2.30 5.68
C ILE A 15 20.17 1.47 5.10
N ARG A 16 21.35 2.09 4.88
CA ARG A 16 22.57 1.38 4.44
C ARG A 16 22.95 0.26 5.41
N ARG A 17 22.88 0.50 6.73
CA ARG A 17 23.17 -0.53 7.75
C ARG A 17 22.14 -1.66 7.74
N LEU A 18 20.85 -1.36 7.57
CA LEU A 18 19.80 -2.38 7.51
C LEU A 18 19.95 -3.27 6.27
N LEU A 19 20.27 -2.69 5.12
CA LEU A 19 20.58 -3.43 3.89
C LEU A 19 21.82 -4.32 4.06
N LYS A 20 22.90 -3.79 4.65
CA LYS A 20 24.12 -4.57 4.93
C LYS A 20 23.86 -5.75 5.88
N LYS A 21 22.91 -5.59 6.81
CA LYS A 21 22.46 -6.65 7.73
C LYS A 21 21.46 -7.64 7.10
N GLN A 22 21.16 -7.51 5.81
CA GLN A 22 20.19 -8.35 5.09
C GLN A 22 18.81 -8.38 5.78
N MET A 23 18.40 -7.25 6.37
CA MET A 23 17.07 -7.15 6.95
C MET A 23 16.00 -7.35 5.87
N PRO A 24 14.82 -7.90 6.23
CA PRO A 24 13.73 -8.09 5.27
C PRO A 24 13.40 -6.79 4.53
N LYS A 25 13.35 -6.88 3.20
CA LYS A 25 13.19 -5.72 2.31
C LYS A 25 11.87 -5.01 2.55
N GLU A 26 10.82 -5.75 2.89
CA GLU A 26 9.50 -5.23 3.22
C GLU A 26 9.56 -4.31 4.45
N LYS A 27 10.36 -4.68 5.46
CA LYS A 27 10.54 -3.87 6.67
C LYS A 27 11.31 -2.59 6.38
N ILE A 28 12.34 -2.66 5.52
CA ILE A 28 13.10 -1.49 5.07
C ILE A 28 12.20 -0.57 4.22
N GLY A 29 11.39 -1.13 3.34
CA GLY A 29 10.43 -0.40 2.51
C GLY A 29 9.40 0.37 3.35
N ARG A 30 8.81 -0.28 4.35
CA ARG A 30 7.89 0.38 5.30
C ARG A 30 8.55 1.52 6.08
N LEU A 31 9.81 1.35 6.48
CA LEU A 31 10.57 2.43 7.15
C LEU A 31 10.81 3.61 6.21
N ILE A 32 11.20 3.37 4.95
CA ILE A 32 11.38 4.43 3.95
C ILE A 32 10.05 5.15 3.69
N GLY A 33 8.96 4.40 3.52
CA GLY A 33 7.61 4.96 3.36
C GLY A 33 7.20 5.83 4.56
N PHE A 34 7.43 5.35 5.77
CA PHE A 34 7.18 6.14 6.99
C PHE A 34 7.97 7.46 7.01
N ILE A 35 9.27 7.42 6.69
CA ILE A 35 10.11 8.63 6.66
C ILE A 35 9.58 9.62 5.60
N ARG A 36 9.22 9.14 4.40
CA ARG A 36 8.67 9.99 3.32
C ARG A 36 7.34 10.65 3.69
N THR A 37 6.46 9.91 4.34
CA THR A 37 5.09 10.37 4.60
C THR A 37 5.00 11.25 5.82
N TYR A 38 5.77 10.96 6.88
CA TYR A 38 5.55 11.56 8.19
C TYR A 38 6.70 12.41 8.72
N VAL A 39 7.89 12.35 8.10
CA VAL A 39 9.05 13.11 8.59
C VAL A 39 9.29 14.35 7.73
N TYR A 40 9.22 15.52 8.35
CA TYR A 40 9.59 16.78 7.72
C TYR A 40 11.12 16.90 7.62
N LEU A 41 11.66 16.81 6.40
CA LEU A 41 13.10 16.85 6.13
C LEU A 41 13.62 18.26 5.79
N GLY A 42 12.86 19.30 6.14
CA GLY A 42 13.20 20.68 5.81
C GLY A 42 12.63 21.11 4.46
N ASP A 43 13.44 21.75 3.63
CA ASP A 43 13.00 22.27 2.34
C ASP A 43 12.90 21.19 1.26
N SER A 44 12.34 21.59 0.12
CA SER A 44 12.17 20.73 -1.06
C SER A 44 13.51 20.20 -1.60
N GLN A 45 14.62 20.93 -1.42
CA GLN A 45 15.93 20.52 -1.91
C GLN A 45 16.52 19.37 -1.09
N LEU A 46 16.41 19.43 0.25
CA LEU A 46 16.86 18.36 1.13
C LEU A 46 16.02 17.10 0.98
N PHE A 47 14.70 17.26 0.83
CA PHE A 47 13.82 16.14 0.50
C PHE A 47 14.20 15.49 -0.84
N HIS A 48 14.47 16.30 -1.87
CA HIS A 48 14.88 15.80 -3.17
C HIS A 48 16.24 15.07 -3.11
N LYS A 49 17.22 15.61 -2.36
CA LYS A 49 18.50 14.95 -2.10
C LYS A 49 18.32 13.58 -1.44
N PHE A 50 17.46 13.51 -0.42
CA PHE A 50 17.13 12.24 0.24
C PHE A 50 16.54 11.23 -0.76
N GLU A 51 15.61 11.64 -1.61
CA GLU A 51 15.00 10.77 -2.62
C GLU A 51 16.02 10.23 -3.63
N GLU A 52 16.92 11.08 -4.13
CA GLU A 52 17.97 10.66 -5.07
C GLU A 52 18.97 9.69 -4.42
N GLU A 53 19.38 9.94 -3.17
CA GLU A 53 20.25 9.03 -2.43
C GLU A 53 19.58 7.67 -2.15
N ILE A 54 18.29 7.67 -1.80
CA ILE A 54 17.51 6.44 -1.66
C ILE A 54 17.46 5.66 -2.97
N LYS A 55 17.23 6.35 -4.09
CA LYS A 55 17.29 5.72 -5.42
C LYS A 55 18.66 5.13 -5.70
N LEU A 56 19.75 5.81 -5.38
CA LEU A 56 21.12 5.30 -5.60
C LEU A 56 21.45 4.10 -4.71
N ILE A 57 21.02 4.13 -3.44
CA ILE A 57 21.19 3.02 -2.49
C ILE A 57 20.43 1.77 -2.97
N ILE A 58 19.32 1.95 -3.70
CA ILE A 58 18.43 0.87 -4.15
C ILE A 58 18.72 0.45 -5.61
N LYS A 59 19.15 1.36 -6.50
CA LYS A 59 19.49 1.08 -7.91
C LYS A 59 20.86 0.43 -8.02
N ASN A 60 20.92 -0.87 -7.72
CA ASN A 60 21.89 -1.76 -8.31
C ASN A 60 21.19 -2.60 -9.40
N PRO A 61 21.58 -2.51 -10.69
CA PRO A 61 20.85 -3.10 -11.82
C PRO A 61 20.80 -4.64 -11.86
N ALA A 62 21.44 -5.36 -10.94
CA ALA A 62 21.23 -6.81 -10.75
C ALA A 62 19.93 -7.16 -10.00
N HIS A 63 19.22 -6.17 -9.45
CA HIS A 63 18.01 -6.36 -8.65
C HIS A 63 16.93 -5.33 -9.03
N MET A 64 15.87 -5.75 -9.74
CA MET A 64 14.55 -5.15 -9.49
C MET A 64 14.24 -5.37 -8.00
N GLY A 65 14.17 -4.28 -7.23
CA GLY A 65 14.82 -4.31 -5.91
C GLY A 65 13.90 -4.19 -4.71
N ILE A 66 13.13 -3.11 -4.65
CA ILE A 66 12.28 -2.70 -3.51
C ILE A 66 11.20 -1.71 -4.00
N TYR A 67 11.58 -0.76 -4.85
CA TYR A 67 10.65 0.26 -5.35
C TYR A 67 9.60 -0.32 -6.29
N GLU A 68 10.03 -1.21 -7.20
CA GLU A 68 9.14 -1.96 -8.08
C GLU A 68 8.21 -2.89 -7.27
N GLN A 69 8.71 -3.47 -6.17
CA GLN A 69 7.90 -4.28 -5.25
C GLN A 69 6.87 -3.45 -4.49
N ILE A 70 7.22 -2.25 -3.99
CA ILE A 70 6.26 -1.37 -3.33
C ILE A 70 5.18 -0.92 -4.31
N LEU A 71 5.56 -0.49 -5.51
CA LEU A 71 4.58 -0.13 -6.55
C LEU A 71 3.69 -1.31 -6.93
N GLN A 72 4.24 -2.52 -6.95
CA GLN A 72 3.47 -3.72 -7.24
C GLN A 72 2.51 -4.09 -6.11
N ILE A 73 2.95 -4.01 -4.84
CA ILE A 73 2.08 -4.22 -3.66
C ILE A 73 0.96 -3.18 -3.64
N ASP A 74 1.27 -1.90 -3.83
CA ASP A 74 0.26 -0.84 -3.86
C ASP A 74 -0.76 -1.05 -4.98
N LYS A 75 -0.32 -1.56 -6.13
CA LYS A 75 -1.18 -1.92 -7.26
C LYS A 75 -2.06 -3.13 -6.94
N GLU A 76 -1.48 -4.20 -6.39
CA GLU A 76 -2.20 -5.42 -6.00
C GLU A 76 -3.26 -5.10 -4.93
N ASP A 77 -2.92 -4.33 -3.89
CA ASP A 77 -3.85 -3.85 -2.86
C ASP A 77 -4.98 -2.98 -3.43
N ALA A 78 -4.68 -2.16 -4.46
CA ALA A 78 -5.68 -1.34 -5.14
C ALA A 78 -6.62 -2.20 -6.00
N GLU A 79 -6.10 -3.22 -6.68
CA GLU A 79 -6.91 -4.17 -7.46
C GLU A 79 -7.81 -5.03 -6.55
N GLU A 80 -7.30 -5.53 -5.43
CA GLU A 80 -8.09 -6.29 -4.46
C GLU A 80 -9.20 -5.43 -3.84
N ARG A 81 -8.87 -4.20 -3.41
CA ARG A 81 -9.88 -3.25 -2.93
C ARG A 81 -10.92 -2.94 -4.00
N GLY A 82 -10.49 -2.72 -5.25
CA GLY A 82 -11.40 -2.48 -6.38
C GLY A 82 -12.33 -3.67 -6.63
N LYS A 83 -11.83 -4.90 -6.59
CA LYS A 83 -12.65 -6.12 -6.71
C LYS A 83 -13.65 -6.23 -5.56
N ALA A 84 -13.23 -5.99 -4.32
CA ALA A 84 -14.11 -6.06 -3.16
C ALA A 84 -15.23 -5.00 -3.22
N VAL A 85 -14.88 -3.76 -3.57
CA VAL A 85 -15.85 -2.66 -3.76
C VAL A 85 -16.82 -2.99 -4.91
N GLY A 86 -16.31 -3.43 -6.06
CA GLY A 86 -17.16 -3.80 -7.19
C GLY A 86 -18.10 -4.96 -6.87
N LYS A 87 -17.65 -5.98 -6.12
CA LYS A 87 -18.52 -7.07 -5.66
C LYS A 87 -19.60 -6.57 -4.69
N ALA A 88 -19.24 -5.71 -3.73
CA ALA A 88 -20.22 -5.10 -2.82
C ALA A 88 -21.25 -4.24 -3.56
N GLU A 89 -20.83 -3.51 -4.59
CA GLU A 89 -21.71 -2.72 -5.47
C GLU A 89 -22.67 -3.63 -6.27
N VAL A 90 -22.17 -4.72 -6.85
CA VAL A 90 -23.02 -5.71 -7.53
C VAL A 90 -24.02 -6.36 -6.57
N VAL A 91 -23.59 -6.77 -5.37
CA VAL A 91 -24.51 -7.29 -4.34
C VAL A 91 -25.57 -6.26 -3.97
N THR A 92 -25.17 -5.01 -3.77
CA THR A 92 -26.10 -3.91 -3.47
C THR A 92 -27.13 -3.72 -4.59
N ASN A 93 -26.68 -3.73 -5.85
CA ASN A 93 -27.56 -3.60 -6.99
C ASN A 93 -28.54 -4.77 -7.12
N LEU A 94 -28.09 -6.00 -6.86
CA LEU A 94 -28.95 -7.18 -6.85
C LEU A 94 -29.97 -7.13 -5.71
N LEU A 95 -29.55 -6.77 -4.49
CA LEU A 95 -30.44 -6.63 -3.34
C LEU A 95 -31.51 -5.55 -3.54
N ASN A 96 -31.20 -4.47 -4.25
CA ASN A 96 -32.13 -3.34 -4.44
C ASN A 96 -33.02 -3.46 -5.68
N ASN A 97 -32.57 -4.16 -6.73
CA ASN A 97 -33.24 -4.16 -8.04
C ASN A 97 -33.75 -5.53 -8.49
N THR A 98 -33.59 -6.57 -7.68
CA THR A 98 -34.04 -7.93 -8.00
C THR A 98 -34.69 -8.60 -6.79
N ASP A 99 -35.48 -9.65 -7.03
CA ASP A 99 -36.12 -10.45 -5.98
C ASP A 99 -35.33 -11.75 -5.67
N PHE A 100 -34.03 -11.80 -6.01
CA PHE A 100 -33.21 -12.97 -5.75
C PHE A 100 -32.99 -13.17 -4.25
N ASP A 101 -33.06 -14.43 -3.81
CA ASP A 101 -32.71 -14.78 -2.44
C ASP A 101 -31.19 -14.64 -2.20
N ILE A 102 -30.82 -14.54 -0.92
CA ILE A 102 -29.43 -14.33 -0.49
C ILE A 102 -28.49 -15.44 -0.99
N GLN A 103 -28.96 -16.69 -1.10
CA GLN A 103 -28.15 -17.82 -1.55
C GLN A 103 -27.87 -17.73 -3.05
N THR A 104 -28.87 -17.32 -3.82
CA THR A 104 -28.76 -17.07 -5.26
C THR A 104 -27.80 -15.91 -5.54
N ILE A 105 -27.91 -14.80 -4.80
CA ILE A 105 -27.00 -13.65 -4.93
C ILE A 105 -25.56 -14.05 -4.59
N ALA A 106 -25.35 -14.80 -3.49
CA ALA A 106 -24.04 -15.30 -3.11
C ALA A 106 -23.42 -16.17 -4.22
N SER A 107 -24.21 -17.07 -4.80
CA SER A 107 -23.77 -17.91 -5.93
C SER A 107 -23.45 -17.11 -7.19
N LEU A 108 -24.22 -16.06 -7.52
CA LEU A 108 -24.01 -15.25 -8.72
C LEU A 108 -22.75 -14.38 -8.62
N VAL A 109 -22.47 -13.84 -7.45
CA VAL A 109 -21.28 -12.99 -7.20
C VAL A 109 -20.04 -13.83 -6.88
N GLY A 110 -20.21 -15.12 -6.60
CA GLY A 110 -19.13 -16.04 -6.23
C GLY A 110 -18.56 -15.72 -4.85
N GLU A 111 -19.41 -15.28 -3.93
CA GLU A 111 -19.06 -14.88 -2.57
C GLU A 111 -19.84 -15.71 -1.53
N SER A 112 -19.48 -15.58 -0.27
CA SER A 112 -20.19 -16.27 0.82
C SER A 112 -21.55 -15.63 1.11
N VAL A 113 -22.47 -16.44 1.68
CA VAL A 113 -23.76 -15.95 2.20
C VAL A 113 -23.55 -14.88 3.27
N ASP A 114 -22.54 -15.06 4.13
CA ASP A 114 -22.21 -14.12 5.20
C ASP A 114 -21.81 -12.74 4.64
N PHE A 115 -21.03 -12.70 3.55
CA PHE A 115 -20.66 -11.45 2.87
C PHE A 115 -21.91 -10.70 2.35
N VAL A 116 -22.86 -11.41 1.76
CA VAL A 116 -24.11 -10.80 1.26
C VAL A 116 -24.94 -10.24 2.42
N ILE A 117 -25.00 -10.95 3.55
CA ILE A 117 -25.66 -10.48 4.77
C ILE A 117 -24.98 -9.22 5.31
N GLU A 118 -23.65 -9.18 5.33
CA GLU A 118 -22.89 -8.01 5.79
C GLU A 118 -23.20 -6.76 4.94
N VAL A 119 -23.18 -6.91 3.61
CA VAL A 119 -23.54 -5.82 2.68
C VAL A 119 -25.00 -5.38 2.90
N LYS A 120 -25.92 -6.32 3.06
CA LYS A 120 -27.33 -6.04 3.35
C LYS A 120 -27.51 -5.23 4.64
N ASN A 121 -26.80 -5.58 5.71
CA ASN A 121 -26.87 -4.86 6.99
C ASN A 121 -26.35 -3.42 6.86
N LYS A 122 -25.32 -3.19 6.05
CA LYS A 122 -24.78 -1.84 5.77
C LYS A 122 -25.73 -0.95 4.96
N LEU A 123 -26.66 -1.52 4.19
CA LEU A 123 -27.69 -0.77 3.45
C LEU A 123 -28.86 -0.30 4.32
N HIS A 124 -29.02 -0.85 5.52
CA HIS A 124 -30.10 -0.52 6.45
C HIS A 124 -29.62 0.26 7.68
N THR A 125 -28.41 0.82 7.62
CA THR A 125 -27.87 1.79 8.60
C THR A 125 -27.82 3.16 7.96
#